data_AF-X1NRS3-F1
#
_entry.id   AF-X1NRS3-F1
#
_cell.length_a   1.000
_cell.length_b   1.000
_cell.length_c   1.000
_cell.angle_alpha   90.00
_cell.angle_beta   90.00
_cell.angle_gamma   90.00
#
_symmetry.space_group_name_H-M   'P 1'
#
loop_
_entity.id
_entity.type
_entity.pdbx_description
1 polymer ?
#
loop_
_entity_poly.entity_id
_entity_poly.type
_entity_poly.pdbx_seq_one_letter_code
_entity_poly.pdbx_strand_id
1 'polypeptide(L)' 'GLLWEIIEKDYILSWVLAGIAANKKLQNKLVFKGGTALKKCYFGNYRFSEDLDFTASCTSGHNLLLFSSWYWKGFLFLP' A
#
# COMPACT_ATOMS: atom_id res chain seq x y z
N GLY A 1 8.93 -18.03 -14.15
CA GLY A 1 8.07 -18.03 -12.94
C GLY A 1 8.48 -16.87 -12.06
N LEU A 2 7.53 -16.22 -11.38
CA LEU A 2 7.86 -15.25 -10.33
C LEU A 2 8.60 -15.99 -9.21
N LEU A 3 9.66 -15.39 -8.67
CA LEU A 3 10.36 -15.96 -7.51
C LEU A 3 9.43 -15.95 -6.31
N TRP A 4 9.35 -17.07 -5.58
CA TRP A 4 8.53 -17.21 -4.38
C TRP A 4 8.81 -16.11 -3.35
N GLU A 5 10.08 -15.74 -3.20
CA GLU A 5 10.51 -14.65 -2.32
C GLU A 5 9.86 -13.30 -2.66
N ILE A 6 9.65 -13.02 -3.95
CA ILE A 6 9.00 -11.77 -4.39
C ILE A 6 7.52 -11.78 -4.00
N ILE A 7 6.86 -12.93 -4.12
CA ILE A 7 5.45 -13.09 -3.76
C ILE A 7 5.29 -12.92 -2.25
N GLU A 8 6.13 -13.57 -1.45
CA GLU A 8 6.10 -13.48 0.00
C GLU A 8 6.33 -12.05 0.49
N LYS A 9 7.35 -11.37 -0.04
CA LYS A 9 7.62 -9.97 0.32
C LYS A 9 6.48 -9.04 -0.10
N ASP A 10 5.93 -9.20 -1.31
CA ASP A 10 4.80 -8.40 -1.80
C ASP A 10 3.53 -8.60 -0.94
N TYR A 11 3.36 -9.80 -0.39
CA TYR A 11 2.30 -10.13 0.56
C TYR A 11 2.51 -9.44 1.91
N ILE A 12 3.71 -9.56 2.51
CA ILE A 12 4.04 -8.92 3.78
C ILE A 12 3.90 -7.39 3.68
N LEU A 13 4.38 -6.78 2.60
CA LEU A 13 4.24 -5.33 2.36
C LEU A 13 2.76 -4.91 2.29
N SER A 14 1.91 -5.74 1.71
CA SER A 14 0.46 -5.50 1.67
C SER A 14 -0.15 -5.52 3.08
N TRP A 15 0.29 -6.43 3.95
CA TRP A 15 -0.14 -6.49 5.35
C TRP A 15 0.35 -5.30 6.18
N VAL A 16 1.59 -4.86 5.99
CA VAL A 16 2.13 -3.68 6.68
C VAL A 16 1.36 -2.43 6.28
N LEU A 17 1.13 -2.24 4.98
CA LEU A 17 0.28 -1.18 4.44
C LEU A 17 -1.13 -1.25 5.04
N ALA A 18 -1.68 -2.46 5.16
CA ALA A 18 -3.00 -2.67 5.73
C ALA A 18 -3.08 -2.24 7.22
N GLY A 19 -2.04 -2.55 8.01
CA GLY A 19 -1.93 -2.14 9.41
C GLY A 19 -1.77 -0.62 9.58
N ILE A 20 -0.99 0.04 8.72
CA ILE A 20 -0.82 1.51 8.72
C ILE A 20 -2.16 2.20 8.42
N ALA A 21 -2.89 1.71 7.42
CA ALA A 21 -4.19 2.25 7.03
C ALA A 21 -5.27 2.02 8.11
N ALA A 22 -5.23 0.90 8.84
CA ALA A 22 -6.16 0.64 9.94
C ALA A 22 -5.92 1.53 11.18
N ASN A 23 -4.73 2.13 11.30
CA ASN A 23 -4.39 2.96 12.44
C ASN A 23 -4.94 4.39 12.29
N LYS A 24 -5.96 4.72 13.10
CA LYS A 24 -6.63 6.03 13.10
C LYS A 24 -5.69 7.24 13.26
N LYS A 25 -4.55 7.08 13.96
CA LYS A 25 -3.58 8.16 14.16
C LYS A 25 -2.71 8.41 12.93
N LEU A 26 -2.47 7.38 12.11
CA LEU A 26 -1.55 7.41 10.97
C LEU A 26 -2.26 7.59 9.63
N GLN A 27 -3.46 6.99 9.48
CA GLN A 27 -4.21 6.99 8.22
C GLN A 27 -4.45 8.38 7.61
N ASN A 28 -4.59 9.40 8.45
CA ASN A 28 -4.86 10.78 8.02
C ASN A 28 -3.59 11.66 7.98
N LYS A 29 -2.44 11.10 8.37
CA LYS A 29 -1.17 11.84 8.47
C LYS A 29 -0.13 11.38 7.46
N LEU A 30 -0.30 10.21 6.87
CA LEU A 30 0.66 9.62 5.94
C LEU A 30 0.06 9.56 4.54
N VAL A 31 0.77 10.13 3.57
CA VAL A 31 0.44 10.02 2.15
C VAL A 31 1.40 9.03 1.51
N PHE A 32 0.85 7.92 1.01
CA PHE A 32 1.63 6.85 0.37
C PHE A 32 2.05 7.25 -1.05
N LYS A 33 3.34 7.05 -1.36
CA LYS A 33 3.97 7.44 -2.63
C LYS A 33 5.04 6.42 -3.04
N GLY A 34 5.83 6.75 -4.07
CA GLY A 34 6.97 5.94 -4.50
C GLY A 34 6.63 4.81 -5.46
N GLY A 35 7.62 3.96 -5.73
CA GLY A 35 7.53 2.87 -6.71
C GLY A 35 6.50 1.81 -6.32
N THR A 36 6.36 1.53 -5.02
CA THR A 36 5.38 0.56 -4.50
C THR A 36 3.95 1.09 -4.63
N ALA A 37 3.73 2.40 -4.43
CA ALA A 37 2.42 3.02 -4.68
C ALA A 37 2.05 2.97 -6.17
N LEU A 38 3.00 3.21 -7.07
CA LEU A 38 2.76 3.07 -8.51
C LEU A 38 2.38 1.63 -8.87
N LYS A 39 3.08 0.63 -8.34
CA LYS A 39 2.75 -0.79 -8.57
C LYS A 39 1.37 -1.17 -8.02
N LYS A 40 1.07 -0.81 -6.78
CA LYS A 40 -0.14 -1.28 -6.07
C LYS A 40 -1.41 -0.50 -6.46
N CYS A 41 -1.30 0.80 -6.72
CA CYS A 41 -2.46 1.66 -6.95
C CYS A 41 -2.74 1.96 -8.42
N TYR A 42 -1.73 1.91 -9.30
CA TYR A 42 -1.87 2.36 -10.70
C TYR A 42 -1.51 1.28 -11.73
N PHE A 43 -0.43 0.54 -11.51
CA PHE A 43 0.16 -0.34 -12.53
C PHE A 43 0.53 -1.72 -11.95
N GLY A 44 -0.38 -2.68 -12.00
CA GLY A 44 -0.16 -4.03 -11.46
C GLY A 44 1.07 -4.77 -12.04
N ASN A 45 1.49 -4.43 -13.26
CA ASN A 45 2.66 -5.01 -13.94
C ASN A 45 3.95 -4.17 -13.77
N TYR A 46 3.99 -3.26 -12.80
CA TYR A 46 5.19 -2.46 -12.52
C TYR A 46 6.27 -3.27 -11.77
N ARG A 47 7.52 -2.80 -11.85
CA ARG A 47 8.66 -3.43 -11.15
C ARG A 47 8.36 -3.58 -9.67
N PHE A 48 8.70 -4.74 -9.11
CA PHE A 48 8.66 -4.95 -7.66
C PHE A 48 9.62 -4.00 -6.94
N SER A 49 9.12 -3.38 -5.87
CA SER A 49 9.85 -2.47 -5.01
C SER A 49 9.55 -2.87 -3.57
N GLU A 50 10.59 -2.94 -2.74
CA GLU A 50 10.47 -3.32 -1.33
C GLU A 50 10.15 -2.12 -0.44
N ASP A 51 10.58 -0.93 -0.86
CA ASP A 51 10.46 0.29 -0.07
C ASP A 51 9.01 0.79 0.02
N LEU A 52 8.63 1.28 1.19
CA LEU A 52 7.35 1.97 1.42
C LEU A 52 7.62 3.45 1.69
N ASP A 53 7.38 4.28 0.68
CA ASP A 53 7.61 5.73 0.78
C ASP A 53 6.35 6.44 1.26
N PHE A 54 6.49 7.24 2.33
CA PHE A 54 5.43 8.09 2.85
C PHE A 54 5.88 9.54 3.00
N THR A 55 4.99 10.47 2.68
CA THR A 55 5.12 11.86 3.10
C THR A 55 4.19 12.11 4.28
N ALA A 56 4.74 12.61 5.40
CA ALA A 56 3.92 13.10 6.50
C ALA A 56 3.24 14.41 6.08
N SER A 57 1.91 14.43 6.03
CA SER A 57 1.15 15.65 5.80
C SER A 57 0.64 16.19 7.14
N CYS A 58 0.94 17.45 7.42
CA CYS A 58 0.44 18.16 8.60
C CYS A 58 -1.01 18.62 8.45
N THR A 59 -1.57 18.53 7.24
CA THR A 59 -2.90 19.03 6.92
C THR A 59 -3.94 17.94 7.10
N SER A 60 -4.94 18.16 7.95
CA SER A 60 -6.15 17.33 8.11
C SER A 60 -7.06 17.34 6.89
N GLY A 61 -6.52 17.55 5.69
CA GLY A 61 -7.23 17.38 4.44
C GLY A 61 -7.42 15.89 4.21
N HIS A 62 -8.61 15.51 3.73
CA HIS A 62 -8.90 14.15 3.29
C HIS A 62 -7.98 13.77 2.11
N ASN A 63 -6.71 13.47 2.37
CA ASN A 63 -5.79 12.86 1.41
C ASN A 63 -6.05 11.36 1.40
N LEU A 64 -7.29 11.05 1.06
CA LEU A 64 -7.77 9.73 0.76
C LEU A 64 -7.36 9.40 -0.68
N LEU A 65 -6.06 9.25 -0.94
CA LEU A 65 -5.65 8.57 -2.15
C LEU A 65 -5.37 7.10 -1.81
N LEU A 66 -6.42 6.32 -2.07
CA LEU A 66 -6.38 4.97 -2.65
C LEU A 66 -6.16 3.76 -1.73
N PHE A 67 -6.34 3.87 -0.41
CA PHE A 67 -6.44 2.64 0.39
C PHE A 67 -7.81 1.98 0.27
N SER A 68 -8.93 2.68 0.40
CA SER A 68 -10.26 2.02 0.40
C SER A 68 -10.60 1.24 -0.88
N SER A 69 -10.21 1.73 -2.06
CA SER A 69 -10.48 1.02 -3.33
C SER A 69 -9.58 -0.20 -3.52
N TRP A 70 -8.31 -0.15 -3.08
CA TRP A 70 -7.36 -1.26 -3.22
C TRP A 70 -7.49 -2.29 -2.09
N TYR A 71 -7.63 -1.83 -0.83
CA TYR A 71 -7.76 -2.65 0.37
C TYR A 71 -8.92 -3.64 0.21
N TRP A 72 -10.09 -3.21 -0.28
CA TRP A 72 -11.24 -4.10 -0.47
C TRP A 72 -11.18 -4.96 -1.74
N LYS A 73 -10.42 -4.57 -2.76
CA LYS A 73 -10.28 -5.36 -4.00
C LYS A 73 -9.21 -6.46 -3.90
N GLY A 74 -8.17 -6.25 -3.10
CA GLY A 74 -7.07 -7.21 -2.92
C GLY A 74 -7.27 -8.19 -1.76
N PHE A 75 -7.96 -7.80 -0.68
CA PHE A 75 -8.17 -8.67 0.48
C PHE A 75 -9.37 -9.62 0.35
N LEU A 76 -10.21 -9.48 -0.69
CA LEU A 76 -11.35 -10.39 -0.90
C LEU A 76 -10.94 -11.79 -1.41
N PHE A 77 -9.64 -12.02 -1.67
CA PHE A 77 -9.13 -13.23 -2.33
C PHE A 77 -7.99 -13.93 -1.59
N LEU A 78 -7.86 -13.71 -0.28
CA LEU A 78 -7.03 -14.58 0.55
C LEU A 78 -7.90 -15.12 1.70
N PRO A 79 -7.91 -16.46 1.91
CA PRO A 79 -8.81 -17.14 2.83
C PRO A 79 -8.65 -16.68 4.29
#